data_AF-A0A9D4AAV9-F1
#
_entry.id   AF-A0A9D4AAV9-F1
#
_cell.length_a   1.000
_cell.length_b   1.000
_cell.length_c   1.000
_cell.angle_alpha   90.00
_cell.angle_beta   90.00
_cell.angle_gamma   90.00
#
_symmetry.space_group_name_H-M   'P 1'
#
loop_
_entity.id
_entity.type
_entity.pdbx_description
1 polymer ?
#
loop_
_entity_poly.entity_id
_entity_poly.type
_entity_poly.pdbx_seq_one_letter_code
_entity_poly.pdbx_strand_id
1 'polypeptide(L)' 'MANIWHPLEGVQISDLGEKRFLFKFFNEVDIHRVITGAPWTFNNHLLIIHRI' A
#
# COMPACT_ATOMS: atom_id res chain seq x y z
N MET A 1 7.39 0.70 -13.73
CA MET A 1 7.21 0.77 -12.26
C MET A 1 5.84 1.35 -11.83
N ALA A 2 5.11 2.08 -12.69
CA ALA A 2 3.81 2.68 -12.36
C ALA A 2 2.61 1.72 -12.22
N ASN A 3 2.73 0.44 -12.61
CA ASN A 3 1.57 -0.44 -12.76
C ASN A 3 1.10 -1.15 -11.48
N ILE A 4 1.79 -0.95 -10.34
CA ILE A 4 1.50 -1.69 -9.11
C ILE A 4 0.70 -0.85 -8.10
N TRP A 5 0.80 0.48 -8.20
CA TRP A 5 -0.06 1.43 -7.47
C TRP A 5 -1.30 1.85 -8.28
N HIS A 6 -1.68 1.06 -9.29
CA HIS A 6 -2.97 1.16 -9.98
C HIS A 6 -3.90 0.03 -9.49
N PRO A 7 -4.42 0.12 -8.25
CA PRO A 7 -5.43 -0.82 -7.76
C PRO A 7 -6.67 -0.78 -8.65
N LEU A 8 -7.34 -1.92 -8.76
CA LEU A 8 -8.55 -2.07 -9.57
C LEU A 8 -9.66 -1.11 -9.13
N GLU A 9 -9.78 -0.91 -7.82
CA GLU A 9 -10.83 -0.09 -7.20
C GLU A 9 -10.30 1.14 -6.45
N GLY A 10 -9.05 1.52 -6.69
CA GLY A 10 -8.43 2.63 -5.96
C GLY A 10 -7.83 2.23 -4.62
N VAL A 11 -7.08 3.16 -4.02
CA VAL A 11 -6.56 3.06 -2.66
C VAL A 11 -6.75 4.41 -1.99
N GLN A 12 -7.26 4.40 -0.77
CA GLN A 12 -7.29 5.59 0.07
C GLN A 12 -6.08 5.54 1.01
N ILE A 13 -5.29 6.61 1.02
CA ILE A 13 -4.09 6.72 1.86
C ILE A 13 -4.34 7.81 2.88
N SER A 14 -4.20 7.48 4.16
CA SER A 14 -4.28 8.43 5.27
C SER A 14 -2.94 8.49 5.99
N ASP A 15 -2.41 9.70 6.19
CA ASP A 15 -1.27 9.95 7.06
C ASP A 15 -1.72 9.92 8.52
N LEU A 16 -1.13 9.02 9.32
CA LEU A 16 -1.42 8.89 10.74
C LEU A 16 -0.38 9.59 11.62
N GLY A 17 0.61 10.25 11.03
CA GLY A 17 1.77 10.81 11.71
C GLY A 17 2.79 9.74 12.10
N GLU A 18 3.91 10.19 12.67
CA GLU A 18 4.96 9.31 13.21
C GLU A 18 5.47 8.26 12.19
N LYS A 19 5.54 8.64 10.90
CA LYS A 19 5.95 7.78 9.78
C LYS A 19 5.02 6.58 9.55
N ARG A 20 3.75 6.67 9.99
CA ARG A 20 2.72 5.65 9.80
C ARG A 20 1.70 6.13 8.77
N PHE A 21 1.39 5.26 7.82
CA PHE A 21 0.39 5.49 6.79
C PHE A 21 -0.60 4.33 6.81
N LEU A 22 -1.89 4.67 6.68
CA LEU A 22 -2.95 3.68 6.49
C LEU A 22 -3.32 3.62 5.02
N PHE A 23 -3.12 2.45 4.42
CA PHE A 23 -3.55 2.15 3.07
C PHE A 23 -4.82 1.33 3.13
N LYS A 24 -5.96 1.94 2.78
CA LYS A 24 -7.25 1.28 2.69
C LYS A 24 -7.51 0.89 1.24
N PHE A 25 -7.50 -0.40 0.99
CA PHE A 25 -7.88 -0.99 -0.31
C PHE A 25 -9.35 -1.38 -0.29
N PHE A 26 -10.00 -1.26 -1.45
CA PHE A 26 -11.41 -1.63 -1.63
C PHE A 26 -11.59 -3.04 -2.22
N ASN A 27 -10.50 -3.66 -2.67
CA ASN A 27 -10.49 -5.00 -3.24
C ASN A 27 -9.43 -5.89 -2.57
N GLU A 28 -9.78 -7.13 -2.24
CA GLU A 28 -8.86 -8.09 -1.60
C GLU A 28 -7.69 -8.50 -2.52
N VAL A 29 -7.91 -8.54 -3.84
CA VAL A 29 -6.87 -8.88 -4.83
C VAL A 29 -5.74 -7.84 -4.80
N ASP A 30 -6.09 -6.56 -4.63
CA ASP A 30 -5.11 -5.48 -4.52
C ASP A 30 -4.30 -5.60 -3.21
N ILE A 31 -4.94 -5.98 -2.10
CA ILE A 31 -4.25 -6.29 -0.84
C ILE A 31 -3.27 -7.44 -1.05
N HIS A 32 -3.71 -8.54 -1.66
CA HIS A 32 -2.88 -9.71 -1.88
C HIS A 32 -1.66 -9.37 -2.74
N ARG A 33 -1.84 -8.58 -3.80
CA ARG A 33 -0.73 -8.10 -4.67
C ARG A 33 0.29 -7.26 -3.90
N VAL A 34 -0.18 -6.35 -3.04
CA VAL A 34 0.72 -5.51 -2.24
C VAL A 34 1.48 -6.33 -1.20
N ILE A 35 0.83 -7.28 -0.53
CA ILE A 35 1.51 -8.13 0.45
C ILE A 35 2.54 -9.04 -0.22
N THR A 36 2.18 -9.67 -1.34
CA THR A 36 3.05 -10.65 -2.02
C THR A 36 4.20 -10.03 -2.81
N GLY A 37 4.03 -8.81 -3.34
CA GLY A 37 5.06 -8.12 -4.12
C GLY A 37 6.02 -7.26 -3.30
N ALA A 38 5.94 -7.30 -1.96
CA ALA A 38 6.88 -6.60 -1.10
C ALA A 38 8.34 -7.04 -1.38
N PRO A 39 9.33 -6.14 -1.23
CA PRO A 39 9.24 -4.85 -0.54
C PRO A 39 8.82 -3.67 -1.44
N TRP A 40 8.12 -2.68 -0.86
CA TRP A 40 7.70 -1.46 -1.56
C TRP A 40 8.35 -0.21 -0.97
N THR A 41 8.52 0.81 -1.81
CA THR A 41 8.89 2.16 -1.38
C THR A 41 7.72 3.12 -1.51
N PHE A 42 7.51 3.97 -0.51
CA PHE A 42 6.57 5.09 -0.55
C PHE A 42 7.26 6.35 -0.05
N ASN A 43 7.10 7.47 -0.76
CA ASN A 43 7.84 8.71 -0.49
C ASN A 43 9.36 8.50 -0.33
N ASN A 44 9.96 7.67 -1.18
CA ASN A 44 11.40 7.34 -1.15
C ASN A 44 11.89 6.58 0.11
N HIS A 45 10.97 6.03 0.92
CA HIS A 45 11.27 5.22 2.09
C HIS A 45 10.72 3.80 1.92
N LEU A 46 11.44 2.80 2.42
CA LEU A 46 10.98 1.41 2.45
C LEU A 46 9.78 1.26 3.39
N LEU A 47 8.71 0.63 2.92
CA LEU A 47 7.53 0.31 3.73
C LEU A 47 7.71 -1.02 4.46
N ILE A 48 7.41 -1.00 5.76
CA ILE A 48 7.10 -2.20 6.52
C ILE A 48 5.58 -2.32 6.53
N ILE A 49 5.06 -3.44 6.03
CA ILE A 49 3.62 -3.64 5.87
C ILE A 49 3.14 -4.62 6.94
N HIS A 50 2.02 -4.26 7.56
CA HIS A 50 1.28 -5.13 8.45
C HIS A 50 -0.20 -5.08 8.03
N ARG A 51 -0.79 -6.26 7.78
CA ARG A 51 -2.23 -6.39 7.49
C ARG A 51 -2.97 -6.53 8.82
N ILE A 52 -3.96 -5.68 9.03
CA ILE A 52 -4.91 -5.71 10.16
C ILE A 52 -6.16 -6.48 9.73
#